data_AF-A0A959DAC0-F1
#
_entry.id   AF-A0A959DAC0-F1
#
_cell.length_a   1.000
_cell.length_b   1.000
_cell.length_c   1.000
_cell.angle_alpha   90.00
_cell.angle_beta   90.00
_cell.angle_gamma   90.00
#
_symmetry.space_group_name_H-M   'P 1'
#
loop_
_entity.id
_entity.type
_entity.pdbx_description
1 polymer ?
#
loop_
_entity_poly.entity_id
_entity_poly.type
_entity_poly.pdbx_seq_one_letter_code
_entity_poly.pdbx_strand_id
1 'polypeptide(L)'
;MQLPPFTQKMQAAASIVLALSFALALHSQNLVSNGGFENHGAIECYTCHQGSEDFKKLTHGWDDLNTNPILCYSGYAEEQDPRRRLCLLDKRCPGGGQAVVQLEYTPRCIDWQHLTKGCSDYLGTTLSKSLEMGRVYELSFWLYIPSGQDDTDPEFVRHIGLALYPKKVRNPQSALMGSRAFLADTAIYDQWFQLKWQVKPLCPLEYIVVGAFRGGGWPSNHSFWDHGFFYVDEIRVREVGKADIDHAMALHFCKEKEEGEDELTFEIPGATCYFESGDSSLSAEARAALDSFAIRAKEHPKIAFTISGHTDSIGNNHESLSRARVESALSYLEAQHQLPRLRFVSISAGTGKPAAGNATEAGRQLNRRVDIRHADFGMPNVIYRQLLEHALAGNMAQAYKTLNIWLHLAPHRQKLLMLLDPRLEPVKSGQRWAAVQEAVRKSYGKYAQPQLAFLLDSLWAEDQRHRTLKYYIENLAVYLHDYDEVTSKWDVDFPASDEEITAADEAHFLAMERIVKSEKWPRISEVGERAAKAAFLIANHHLNTSTLAFYLPQLKQRCLEGEAEWLWYATMYDRLQVQKELPQRYGTQYRRVEGEEEYELFPLEDVDMVDRWRDELGLGALERQNQKQGDAGQG
;
A
#
# COMPACT_ATOMS: atom_id res chain seq x y z
N MET A 1 -15.60 39.86 -58.15
CA MET A 1 -16.91 39.81 -57.48
C MET A 1 -16.64 39.61 -55.98
N GLN A 2 -16.65 40.69 -55.21
CA GLN A 2 -16.54 40.62 -53.75
C GLN A 2 -17.93 40.33 -53.19
N LEU A 3 -18.07 39.27 -52.40
CA LEU A 3 -19.31 38.93 -51.72
C LEU A 3 -19.66 40.05 -50.70
N PRO A 4 -20.96 40.33 -50.47
CA PRO A 4 -21.39 41.45 -49.64
C PRO A 4 -20.95 41.30 -48.16
N PRO A 5 -20.83 42.40 -47.40
CA PRO A 5 -20.24 42.40 -46.04
C PRO A 5 -20.97 41.52 -45.01
N PHE A 6 -22.23 41.16 -45.29
CA PHE A 6 -23.06 40.35 -44.41
C PHE A 6 -22.69 38.86 -44.43
N THR A 7 -22.23 38.34 -45.57
CA THR A 7 -21.84 36.93 -45.72
C THR A 7 -20.46 36.62 -45.13
N GLN A 8 -19.54 37.59 -45.08
CA GLN A 8 -18.25 37.43 -44.38
C GLN A 8 -18.40 37.36 -42.85
N LYS A 9 -19.33 38.12 -42.26
CA LYS A 9 -19.61 38.04 -40.81
C LYS A 9 -20.29 36.73 -40.42
N MET A 10 -21.15 36.16 -41.27
CA MET A 10 -21.74 34.84 -41.04
C MET A 10 -20.74 33.70 -41.21
N GLN A 11 -19.82 33.77 -42.16
CA GLN A 11 -18.74 32.77 -42.28
C GLN A 11 -17.75 32.85 -41.10
N ALA A 12 -17.37 34.05 -40.65
CA ALA A 12 -16.51 34.20 -39.48
C ALA A 12 -17.21 33.72 -38.19
N ALA A 13 -18.51 34.03 -38.01
CA ALA A 13 -19.29 33.52 -36.89
C ALA A 13 -19.49 32.00 -36.96
N ALA A 14 -19.73 31.43 -38.14
CA ALA A 14 -19.85 29.99 -38.33
C ALA A 14 -18.51 29.26 -38.10
N SER A 15 -17.37 29.85 -38.50
CA SER A 15 -16.04 29.31 -38.23
C SER A 15 -15.63 29.43 -36.77
N ILE A 16 -16.03 30.50 -36.07
CA ILE A 16 -15.83 30.67 -34.62
C ILE A 16 -16.74 29.70 -33.85
N VAL A 17 -17.99 29.53 -34.26
CA VAL A 17 -18.91 28.55 -33.66
C VAL A 17 -18.42 27.12 -33.94
N LEU A 18 -17.96 26.79 -35.14
CA LEU A 18 -17.35 25.48 -35.42
C LEU A 18 -16.06 25.28 -34.62
N ALA A 19 -15.19 26.29 -34.49
CA ALA A 19 -13.95 26.21 -33.73
C ALA A 19 -14.19 26.11 -32.21
N LEU A 20 -15.19 26.81 -31.67
CA LEU A 20 -15.64 26.63 -30.28
C LEU A 20 -16.31 25.27 -30.09
N SER A 21 -17.06 24.76 -31.07
CA SER A 21 -17.65 23.42 -31.02
C SER A 21 -16.58 22.33 -31.09
N PHE A 22 -15.51 22.53 -31.87
CA PHE A 22 -14.36 21.62 -31.94
C PHE A 22 -13.48 21.70 -30.68
N ALA A 23 -13.30 22.89 -30.10
CA ALA A 23 -12.56 23.08 -28.85
C ALA A 23 -13.34 22.55 -27.62
N LEU A 24 -14.68 22.63 -27.62
CA LEU A 24 -15.54 22.00 -26.61
C LEU A 24 -15.61 20.48 -26.78
N ALA A 25 -15.59 19.97 -28.03
CA ALA A 25 -15.56 18.53 -28.30
C ALA A 25 -14.23 17.86 -27.91
N LEU A 26 -13.11 18.57 -28.00
CA LEU A 26 -11.80 18.08 -27.54
C LEU A 26 -11.72 17.94 -26.01
N HIS A 27 -12.57 18.64 -25.25
CA HIS A 27 -12.65 18.54 -23.79
C HIS A 27 -13.68 17.52 -23.28
N SER A 28 -14.36 16.76 -24.16
CA SER A 28 -15.44 15.83 -23.77
C SER A 28 -15.20 14.37 -24.14
N GLN A 29 -14.03 14.00 -24.67
CA GLN A 29 -13.75 12.63 -25.07
C GLN A 29 -13.48 11.74 -23.85
N ASN A 30 -14.09 10.55 -23.83
CA ASN A 30 -13.77 9.54 -22.82
C ASN A 30 -12.31 9.09 -23.00
N LEU A 31 -11.50 9.21 -21.95
CA LEU A 31 -10.11 8.77 -21.94
C LEU A 31 -9.98 7.26 -21.79
N VAL A 32 -11.04 6.57 -21.38
CA VAL A 32 -11.14 5.10 -21.33
C VAL A 32 -11.59 4.59 -22.69
N SER A 33 -10.76 3.74 -23.31
CA SER A 33 -11.11 3.08 -24.57
C SER A 33 -12.06 1.91 -24.30
N ASN A 34 -13.09 1.77 -25.14
CA ASN A 34 -14.08 0.69 -25.02
C ASN A 34 -14.70 0.53 -23.62
N GLY A 35 -15.00 1.65 -22.95
CA GLY A 35 -15.52 1.63 -21.57
C GLY A 35 -16.92 1.03 -21.41
N GLY A 36 -17.70 0.96 -22.50
CA GLY A 36 -19.02 0.30 -22.53
C GLY A 36 -18.98 -1.12 -23.11
N PHE A 37 -17.80 -1.66 -23.40
CA PHE A 37 -17.59 -3.05 -23.85
C PHE A 37 -18.29 -3.50 -25.15
N GLU A 38 -19.03 -2.61 -25.84
CA GLU A 38 -19.75 -2.89 -27.09
C GLU A 38 -18.84 -3.26 -28.26
N ASN A 39 -17.61 -2.75 -28.28
CA ASN A 39 -16.63 -3.14 -29.28
C ASN A 39 -15.90 -4.38 -28.77
N HIS A 40 -16.42 -5.56 -29.10
CA HIS A 40 -15.79 -6.82 -28.73
C HIS A 40 -15.59 -7.77 -29.91
N GLY A 41 -14.60 -8.66 -29.80
CA GLY A 41 -14.37 -9.74 -30.76
C GLY A 41 -15.51 -10.77 -30.82
N ALA A 42 -15.43 -11.69 -31.77
CA ALA A 42 -16.39 -12.80 -31.85
C ALA A 42 -16.26 -13.70 -30.61
N ILE A 43 -17.39 -13.96 -29.95
CA ILE A 43 -17.44 -14.78 -28.73
C ILE A 43 -17.66 -16.25 -29.15
N GLU A 44 -16.59 -17.06 -29.16
CA GLU A 44 -16.67 -18.51 -29.38
C GLU A 44 -16.71 -19.24 -28.02
N CYS A 45 -17.88 -19.71 -27.62
CA CYS A 45 -18.13 -20.20 -26.26
C CYS A 45 -17.90 -21.72 -26.13
N TYR A 46 -16.71 -22.14 -25.71
CA TYR A 46 -16.49 -23.50 -25.20
C TYR A 46 -16.17 -23.56 -23.70
N THR A 47 -15.66 -22.47 -23.13
CA THR A 47 -15.48 -22.29 -21.68
C THR A 47 -15.81 -20.84 -21.34
N CYS A 48 -16.80 -20.61 -20.47
CA CYS A 48 -17.11 -19.27 -19.94
C CYS A 48 -15.94 -18.64 -19.13
N HIS A 49 -14.85 -19.39 -18.96
CA HIS A 49 -13.57 -18.91 -18.45
C HIS A 49 -12.62 -18.73 -19.63
N GLN A 50 -12.23 -17.48 -19.90
CA GLN A 50 -11.18 -17.12 -20.84
C GLN A 50 -9.96 -16.68 -20.04
N GLY A 51 -8.77 -17.19 -20.38
CA GLY A 51 -7.54 -16.69 -19.78
C GLY A 51 -7.30 -15.22 -20.15
N SER A 52 -6.48 -14.52 -19.35
CA SER A 52 -6.25 -13.07 -19.47
C SER A 52 -5.92 -12.56 -20.88
N GLU A 53 -5.17 -13.32 -21.68
CA GLU A 53 -4.86 -12.94 -23.07
C GLU A 53 -6.06 -12.96 -24.01
N ASP A 54 -7.01 -13.88 -23.79
CA ASP A 54 -8.17 -14.04 -24.65
C ASP A 54 -9.25 -13.01 -24.29
N PHE A 55 -9.45 -12.76 -22.99
CA PHE A 55 -10.31 -11.67 -22.53
C PHE A 55 -9.87 -10.31 -23.09
N LYS A 56 -8.55 -10.05 -23.13
CA LYS A 56 -8.01 -8.81 -23.68
C LYS A 56 -8.23 -8.64 -25.18
N LYS A 57 -8.06 -9.72 -25.95
CA LYS A 57 -8.36 -9.71 -27.38
C LYS A 57 -9.84 -9.44 -27.60
N LEU A 58 -10.69 -10.09 -26.80
CA LEU A 58 -12.14 -9.96 -26.87
C LEU A 58 -12.58 -8.52 -26.57
N THR A 59 -12.06 -7.89 -25.53
CA THR A 59 -12.48 -6.55 -25.06
C THR A 59 -11.65 -5.40 -25.64
N HIS A 60 -10.76 -5.68 -26.60
CA HIS A 60 -9.90 -4.71 -27.29
C HIS A 60 -9.13 -3.76 -26.35
N GLY A 61 -8.44 -4.31 -25.34
CA GLY A 61 -7.49 -3.57 -24.52
C GLY A 61 -7.81 -3.46 -23.03
N TRP A 62 -8.82 -4.17 -22.54
CA TRP A 62 -8.98 -4.42 -21.10
C TRP A 62 -8.20 -5.67 -20.70
N ASP A 63 -7.37 -5.55 -19.69
CA ASP A 63 -6.62 -6.65 -19.11
C ASP A 63 -7.45 -7.27 -17.97
N ASP A 64 -7.66 -8.59 -18.00
CA ASP A 64 -8.01 -9.37 -16.80
C ASP A 64 -6.76 -9.48 -15.95
N LEU A 65 -6.87 -8.95 -14.74
CA LEU A 65 -5.73 -8.84 -13.85
C LEU A 65 -5.60 -10.01 -12.88
N ASN A 66 -6.58 -10.93 -12.79
CA ASN A 66 -6.48 -11.99 -11.79
C ASN A 66 -7.42 -13.21 -11.93
N THR A 67 -8.72 -13.03 -12.20
CA THR A 67 -9.72 -14.06 -11.79
C THR A 67 -10.85 -14.33 -12.78
N ASN A 68 -10.64 -14.06 -14.07
CA ASN A 68 -11.52 -14.46 -15.18
C ASN A 68 -12.88 -13.73 -15.20
N PRO A 69 -12.89 -12.40 -15.40
CA PRO A 69 -14.11 -11.62 -15.60
C PRO A 69 -14.95 -12.16 -16.77
N ILE A 70 -16.27 -12.03 -16.68
CA ILE A 70 -17.19 -12.56 -17.69
C ILE A 70 -17.81 -11.42 -18.50
N LEU A 71 -17.58 -11.41 -19.81
CA LEU A 71 -18.31 -10.52 -20.73
C LEU A 71 -19.70 -11.10 -21.02
N CYS A 72 -20.75 -10.40 -20.59
CA CYS A 72 -22.15 -10.72 -20.81
C CYS A 72 -22.72 -9.94 -21.99
N TYR A 73 -23.32 -10.62 -22.98
CA TYR A 73 -23.85 -9.99 -24.19
C TYR A 73 -25.27 -10.48 -24.54
N SER A 74 -26.16 -9.57 -24.97
CA SER A 74 -27.59 -9.84 -25.19
C SER A 74 -27.90 -10.76 -26.38
N GLY A 75 -27.01 -10.88 -27.37
CA GLY A 75 -27.16 -11.83 -28.48
C GLY A 75 -26.99 -13.30 -28.08
N TYR A 76 -26.79 -13.58 -26.78
CA TYR A 76 -26.60 -14.91 -26.21
C TYR A 76 -27.91 -15.62 -25.81
N ALA A 77 -29.05 -14.95 -25.93
CA ALA A 77 -30.34 -15.37 -25.35
C ALA A 77 -31.02 -16.60 -26.02
N GLU A 78 -30.46 -17.20 -27.07
CA GLU A 78 -31.03 -18.39 -27.72
C GLU A 78 -30.10 -19.61 -27.60
N GLU A 79 -30.15 -20.34 -26.48
CA GLU A 79 -30.09 -21.82 -26.41
C GLU A 79 -30.02 -22.34 -24.96
N GLN A 80 -30.71 -23.45 -24.72
CA GLN A 80 -31.04 -24.07 -23.42
C GLN A 80 -29.84 -24.70 -22.65
N ASP A 81 -28.72 -23.99 -22.43
CA ASP A 81 -27.68 -24.46 -21.50
C ASP A 81 -27.88 -23.84 -20.10
N PRO A 82 -28.20 -24.64 -19.06
CA PRO A 82 -28.41 -24.14 -17.70
C PRO A 82 -27.17 -23.47 -17.07
N ARG A 83 -25.96 -23.66 -17.62
CA ARG A 83 -24.74 -22.94 -17.22
C ARG A 83 -24.67 -21.51 -17.76
N ARG A 84 -25.63 -21.11 -18.62
CA ARG A 84 -25.75 -19.77 -19.23
C ARG A 84 -26.62 -18.78 -18.43
N ARG A 85 -27.05 -19.14 -17.23
CA ARG A 85 -27.84 -18.29 -16.30
C ARG A 85 -27.06 -17.13 -15.64
N LEU A 86 -25.79 -16.94 -16.00
CA LEU A 86 -24.89 -15.98 -15.36
C LEU A 86 -25.10 -14.53 -15.84
N CYS A 87 -25.75 -14.29 -16.97
CA CYS A 87 -25.89 -12.94 -17.53
C CYS A 87 -27.30 -12.36 -17.37
N LEU A 88 -27.39 -11.03 -17.23
CA LEU A 88 -28.65 -10.28 -17.13
C LEU A 88 -29.41 -10.29 -18.47
N LEU A 89 -30.14 -11.37 -18.75
CA LEU A 89 -30.81 -11.57 -20.05
C LEU A 89 -32.07 -10.70 -20.27
N ASP A 90 -32.61 -10.06 -19.22
CA ASP A 90 -33.89 -9.33 -19.28
C ASP A 90 -33.83 -7.85 -18.82
N LYS A 91 -32.66 -7.34 -18.39
CA LYS A 91 -32.53 -5.97 -17.86
C LYS A 91 -31.80 -5.06 -18.85
N ARG A 92 -32.44 -3.96 -19.26
CA ARG A 92 -31.90 -2.97 -20.21
C ARG A 92 -30.56 -2.44 -19.68
N CYS A 93 -29.48 -2.69 -20.41
CA CYS A 93 -28.15 -2.18 -20.07
C CYS A 93 -28.11 -0.64 -20.21
N PRO A 94 -27.28 0.06 -19.43
CA PRO A 94 -27.01 1.49 -19.61
C PRO A 94 -26.58 1.82 -21.05
N GLY A 95 -26.83 3.07 -21.48
CA GLY A 95 -26.36 3.55 -22.79
C GLY A 95 -27.02 2.93 -24.04
N GLY A 96 -27.98 2.01 -23.88
CA GLY A 96 -28.60 1.28 -25.00
C GLY A 96 -27.76 0.09 -25.50
N GLY A 97 -26.70 -0.26 -24.76
CA GLY A 97 -25.71 -1.28 -25.08
C GLY A 97 -26.24 -2.72 -24.99
N GLN A 98 -25.49 -3.63 -25.58
CA GLN A 98 -25.76 -5.06 -25.59
C GLN A 98 -24.75 -5.84 -24.75
N ALA A 99 -23.66 -5.24 -24.27
CA ALA A 99 -22.58 -5.90 -23.54
C ALA A 99 -22.32 -5.26 -22.15
N VAL A 100 -22.01 -6.08 -21.14
CA VAL A 100 -21.57 -5.66 -19.80
C VAL A 100 -20.54 -6.64 -19.26
N VAL A 101 -19.76 -6.27 -18.24
CA VAL A 101 -18.83 -7.22 -17.60
C VAL A 101 -19.28 -7.55 -16.19
N GLN A 102 -19.38 -8.85 -15.89
CA GLN A 102 -19.56 -9.36 -14.53
C GLN A 102 -18.19 -9.53 -13.86
N LEU A 103 -18.13 -9.10 -12.61
CA LEU A 103 -17.00 -9.27 -11.71
C LEU A 103 -17.46 -9.99 -10.45
N GLU A 104 -16.64 -10.96 -10.02
CA GLU A 104 -16.88 -11.77 -8.84
C GLU A 104 -15.99 -11.35 -7.66
N TYR A 105 -16.43 -11.77 -6.49
CA TYR A 105 -15.74 -11.59 -5.23
C TYR A 105 -16.02 -12.75 -4.28
N THR A 106 -14.98 -13.12 -3.54
CA THR A 106 -15.01 -14.16 -2.51
C THR A 106 -14.29 -13.63 -1.26
N PRO A 107 -14.87 -13.67 -0.06
CA PRO A 107 -14.24 -13.20 1.18
C PRO A 107 -13.11 -14.12 1.66
N ARG A 108 -13.03 -15.35 1.12
CA ARG A 108 -11.89 -16.24 1.28
C ARG A 108 -11.51 -16.92 -0.02
N CYS A 109 -10.26 -16.74 -0.39
CA CYS A 109 -9.62 -17.43 -1.50
C CYS A 109 -8.21 -17.88 -1.09
N ILE A 110 -7.70 -18.88 -1.79
CA ILE A 110 -6.31 -19.31 -1.69
C ILE A 110 -5.54 -18.45 -2.68
N ASP A 111 -4.90 -17.40 -2.19
CA ASP A 111 -3.83 -16.72 -2.93
C ASP A 111 -2.51 -17.36 -2.49
N TRP A 112 -1.56 -17.46 -3.40
CA TRP A 112 -0.30 -18.22 -3.26
C TRP A 112 0.53 -17.85 -2.02
N GLN A 113 0.20 -16.75 -1.35
CA GLN A 113 0.86 -16.29 -0.13
C GLN A 113 0.02 -16.40 1.16
N HIS A 114 -1.32 -16.56 1.13
CA HIS A 114 -2.14 -16.52 2.34
C HIS A 114 -3.47 -17.30 2.22
N LEU A 115 -3.92 -17.91 3.35
CA LEU A 115 -5.15 -18.71 3.43
C LEU A 115 -6.44 -17.90 3.74
N THR A 116 -6.37 -16.58 3.96
CA THR A 116 -7.48 -15.82 4.59
C THR A 116 -7.58 -14.32 4.24
N LYS A 117 -7.52 -13.91 2.96
CA LYS A 117 -7.84 -12.52 2.56
C LYS A 117 -8.60 -12.52 1.25
N GLY A 118 -9.85 -12.06 1.22
CA GLY A 118 -10.75 -12.19 0.07
C GLY A 118 -10.17 -11.76 -1.29
N CYS A 119 -10.69 -12.35 -2.36
CA CYS A 119 -10.33 -12.13 -3.76
C CYS A 119 -11.47 -11.46 -4.50
N SER A 120 -11.15 -10.56 -5.43
CA SER A 120 -12.09 -9.98 -6.38
C SER A 120 -11.50 -10.01 -7.79
N ASP A 121 -12.38 -10.05 -8.78
CA ASP A 121 -12.05 -9.77 -10.18
C ASP A 121 -11.72 -8.30 -10.35
N TYR A 122 -10.65 -8.04 -11.10
CA TYR A 122 -10.23 -6.68 -11.43
C TYR A 122 -10.02 -6.55 -12.93
N LEU A 123 -10.55 -5.47 -13.48
CA LEU A 123 -10.38 -5.04 -14.86
C LEU A 123 -9.46 -3.83 -14.91
N GLY A 124 -8.41 -3.91 -15.72
CA GLY A 124 -7.50 -2.79 -15.92
C GLY A 124 -7.43 -2.32 -17.36
N THR A 125 -7.23 -1.03 -17.60
CA THR A 125 -6.85 -0.53 -18.92
C THR A 125 -6.01 0.74 -18.86
N THR A 126 -5.23 0.96 -19.91
CA THR A 126 -4.43 2.18 -20.08
C THR A 126 -5.31 3.30 -20.62
N LEU A 127 -5.23 4.47 -19.99
CA LEU A 127 -5.91 5.66 -20.47
C LEU A 127 -5.29 6.12 -21.79
N SER A 128 -6.13 6.55 -22.73
CA SER A 128 -5.69 7.08 -24.03
C SER A 128 -4.80 8.33 -23.89
N LYS A 129 -4.96 9.06 -22.79
CA LYS A 129 -4.10 10.17 -22.37
C LYS A 129 -3.87 10.10 -20.87
N SER A 130 -2.64 10.39 -20.42
CA SER A 130 -2.32 10.55 -19.01
C SER A 130 -3.13 11.70 -18.40
N LEU A 131 -3.62 11.50 -17.17
CA LEU A 131 -4.26 12.55 -16.37
C LEU A 131 -3.18 13.50 -15.87
N GLU A 132 -3.26 14.76 -16.29
CA GLU A 132 -2.27 15.77 -15.96
C GLU A 132 -2.48 16.33 -14.55
N MET A 133 -1.36 16.64 -13.89
CA MET A 133 -1.37 17.27 -12.57
C MET A 133 -2.16 18.58 -12.59
N GLY A 134 -3.01 18.77 -11.58
CA GLY A 134 -3.74 20.00 -11.38
C GLY A 134 -4.95 20.23 -12.31
N ARG A 135 -5.16 19.37 -13.32
CA ARG A 135 -6.42 19.30 -14.09
C ARG A 135 -7.47 18.54 -13.29
N VAL A 136 -8.74 18.81 -13.57
CA VAL A 136 -9.85 18.11 -12.92
C VAL A 136 -10.42 17.10 -13.91
N TYR A 137 -10.71 15.90 -13.44
CA TYR A 137 -11.30 14.84 -14.23
C TYR A 137 -12.52 14.28 -13.52
N GLU A 138 -13.52 13.91 -14.30
CA GLU A 138 -14.67 13.14 -13.85
C GLU A 138 -14.43 11.66 -14.12
N LEU A 139 -14.58 10.83 -13.10
CA LEU A 139 -14.54 9.38 -13.15
C LEU A 139 -15.97 8.86 -12.95
N SER A 140 -16.44 7.95 -13.78
CA SER A 140 -17.77 7.35 -13.56
C SER A 140 -17.88 5.96 -14.18
N PHE A 141 -18.73 5.11 -13.62
CA PHE A 141 -19.18 3.87 -14.26
C PHE A 141 -20.58 3.51 -13.76
N TRP A 142 -21.27 2.65 -14.51
CA TRP A 142 -22.55 2.09 -14.09
C TRP A 142 -22.33 0.78 -13.35
N LEU A 143 -23.06 0.62 -12.25
CA LEU A 143 -22.99 -0.54 -11.38
C LEU A 143 -24.38 -1.17 -11.26
N TYR A 144 -24.44 -2.49 -11.33
CA TYR A 144 -25.62 -3.28 -11.02
C TYR A 144 -25.26 -4.40 -10.05
N ILE A 145 -26.08 -4.56 -9.01
CA ILE A 145 -25.86 -5.55 -7.96
C ILE A 145 -27.16 -6.36 -7.80
N PRO A 146 -27.16 -7.67 -8.11
CA PRO A 146 -28.32 -8.52 -7.86
C PRO A 146 -28.62 -8.64 -6.36
N SER A 147 -29.90 -8.63 -5.97
CA SER A 147 -30.31 -9.04 -4.63
C SER A 147 -30.41 -10.57 -4.50
N GLY A 148 -30.63 -11.08 -3.27
CA GLY A 148 -30.85 -12.52 -3.03
C GLY A 148 -29.59 -13.38 -3.16
N GLN A 149 -28.42 -12.77 -3.02
CA GLN A 149 -27.15 -13.49 -2.88
C GLN A 149 -27.00 -13.86 -1.40
N ASP A 150 -27.68 -14.95 -1.00
CA ASP A 150 -27.95 -15.34 0.41
C ASP A 150 -26.69 -15.52 1.28
N ASP A 151 -25.52 -15.70 0.66
CA ASP A 151 -24.23 -15.89 1.33
C ASP A 151 -23.26 -14.68 1.14
N THR A 152 -23.69 -13.49 0.73
CA THR A 152 -22.75 -12.36 0.53
C THR A 152 -22.39 -11.59 1.79
N ASP A 153 -21.11 -11.18 1.91
CA ASP A 153 -20.65 -10.21 2.92
C ASP A 153 -21.43 -8.88 2.75
N PRO A 154 -22.19 -8.41 3.75
CA PRO A 154 -23.03 -7.21 3.65
C PRO A 154 -22.26 -5.92 3.30
N GLU A 155 -20.98 -5.85 3.68
CA GLU A 155 -20.15 -4.65 3.44
C GLU A 155 -19.50 -4.67 2.04
N PHE A 156 -19.53 -5.79 1.32
CA PHE A 156 -18.87 -5.95 0.02
C PHE A 156 -19.16 -4.82 -0.97
N VAL A 157 -20.39 -4.31 -1.00
CA VAL A 157 -20.78 -3.26 -1.95
C VAL A 157 -19.95 -1.98 -1.74
N ARG A 158 -19.61 -1.65 -0.49
CA ARG A 158 -18.79 -0.48 -0.13
C ARG A 158 -17.34 -0.61 -0.54
N HIS A 159 -16.96 -1.78 -1.03
CA HIS A 159 -15.63 -2.07 -1.54
C HIS A 159 -15.59 -2.04 -3.07
N ILE A 160 -16.72 -1.98 -3.76
CA ILE A 160 -16.78 -1.85 -5.22
C ILE A 160 -16.39 -0.43 -5.63
N GLY A 161 -15.49 -0.29 -6.60
CA GLY A 161 -15.02 1.02 -7.01
C GLY A 161 -14.08 1.03 -8.20
N LEU A 162 -13.27 2.10 -8.27
CA LEU A 162 -12.18 2.23 -9.22
C LEU A 162 -10.92 2.82 -8.57
N ALA A 163 -9.74 2.54 -9.13
CA ALA A 163 -8.47 3.10 -8.69
C ALA A 163 -7.62 3.54 -9.90
N LEU A 164 -6.80 4.57 -9.73
CA LEU A 164 -5.92 5.11 -10.76
C LEU A 164 -4.45 4.82 -10.45
N TYR A 165 -3.61 4.65 -11.46
CA TYR A 165 -2.18 4.37 -11.25
C TYR A 165 -1.31 5.17 -12.21
N PRO A 166 -0.09 5.57 -11.79
CA PRO A 166 0.89 6.19 -12.67
C PRO A 166 1.33 5.30 -13.83
N LYS A 167 1.18 3.98 -13.70
CA LYS A 167 1.60 2.98 -14.68
C LYS A 167 0.68 1.76 -14.64
N LYS A 168 0.73 0.95 -15.70
CA LYS A 168 0.02 -0.33 -15.79
C LYS A 168 0.33 -1.27 -14.61
N VAL A 169 -0.73 -1.77 -13.98
CA VAL A 169 -0.68 -2.81 -12.93
C VAL A 169 -0.65 -4.19 -13.59
N ARG A 170 0.20 -5.10 -13.10
CA ARG A 170 0.35 -6.46 -13.64
C ARG A 170 -0.27 -7.55 -12.76
N ASN A 171 -0.35 -7.35 -11.44
CA ASN A 171 -1.04 -8.24 -10.50
C ASN A 171 -1.63 -7.42 -9.33
N PRO A 172 -2.96 -7.41 -9.14
CA PRO A 172 -3.64 -6.60 -8.14
C PRO A 172 -3.84 -7.29 -6.78
N GLN A 173 -3.76 -8.63 -6.67
CA GLN A 173 -4.13 -9.36 -5.44
C GLN A 173 -3.35 -8.94 -4.19
N SER A 174 -2.15 -8.47 -4.42
CA SER A 174 -1.16 -8.05 -3.43
C SER A 174 -0.98 -6.53 -3.39
N ALA A 175 -1.18 -5.84 -4.51
CA ALA A 175 -1.00 -4.40 -4.65
C ALA A 175 -2.19 -3.57 -4.11
N LEU A 176 -3.36 -4.17 -3.95
CA LEU A 176 -4.60 -3.44 -3.64
C LEU A 176 -4.97 -3.41 -2.15
N MET A 177 -4.13 -3.96 -1.27
CA MET A 177 -4.28 -3.74 0.19
C MET A 177 -3.90 -2.33 0.65
N GLY A 178 -3.46 -1.46 -0.27
CA GLY A 178 -3.13 -0.06 0.01
C GLY A 178 -3.61 0.92 -1.06
N SER A 179 -4.47 0.52 -1.99
CA SER A 179 -4.95 1.41 -3.04
C SER A 179 -6.03 2.35 -2.51
N ARG A 180 -5.77 3.66 -2.61
CA ARG A 180 -6.75 4.74 -2.43
C ARG A 180 -7.81 4.65 -3.54
N ALA A 181 -8.78 3.75 -3.43
CA ALA A 181 -9.83 3.58 -4.44
C ALA A 181 -11.00 4.56 -4.21
N PHE A 182 -11.69 4.91 -5.30
CA PHE A 182 -12.96 5.61 -5.27
C PHE A 182 -14.06 4.55 -5.14
N LEU A 183 -14.61 4.44 -3.93
CA LEU A 183 -15.50 3.36 -3.55
C LEU A 183 -16.96 3.81 -3.58
N ALA A 184 -17.86 2.88 -3.84
CA ALA A 184 -19.30 3.09 -3.76
C ALA A 184 -19.70 3.46 -2.32
N ASP A 185 -20.43 4.55 -2.16
CA ASP A 185 -20.99 5.00 -0.88
C ASP A 185 -22.43 4.46 -0.65
N THR A 186 -23.07 4.01 -1.73
CA THR A 186 -24.48 3.62 -1.78
C THR A 186 -24.63 2.26 -2.47
N ALA A 187 -25.45 1.40 -1.89
CA ALA A 187 -25.83 0.12 -2.49
C ALA A 187 -27.27 0.19 -2.99
N ILE A 188 -27.46 0.04 -4.30
CA ILE A 188 -28.80 -0.04 -4.90
C ILE A 188 -28.94 -1.38 -5.64
N TYR A 189 -29.74 -2.28 -5.06
CA TYR A 189 -29.92 -3.63 -5.60
C TYR A 189 -30.94 -3.67 -6.74
N ASP A 190 -30.76 -4.64 -7.64
CA ASP A 190 -31.63 -4.99 -8.76
C ASP A 190 -31.92 -3.89 -9.78
N GLN A 191 -31.14 -2.81 -9.76
CA GLN A 191 -31.22 -1.71 -10.69
C GLN A 191 -29.83 -1.16 -11.01
N TRP A 192 -29.71 -0.62 -12.23
CA TRP A 192 -28.50 0.08 -12.65
C TRP A 192 -28.46 1.46 -12.00
N PHE A 193 -27.33 1.81 -11.40
CA PHE A 193 -27.06 3.14 -10.89
C PHE A 193 -25.66 3.58 -11.29
N GLN A 194 -25.45 4.88 -11.41
CA GLN A 194 -24.17 5.43 -11.83
C GLN A 194 -23.39 5.93 -10.62
N LEU A 195 -22.15 5.47 -10.49
CA LEU A 195 -21.18 6.01 -9.56
C LEU A 195 -20.33 7.06 -10.27
N LYS A 196 -20.03 8.16 -9.57
CA LYS A 196 -19.37 9.32 -10.16
C LYS A 196 -18.55 10.09 -9.14
N TRP A 197 -17.33 10.46 -9.52
CA TRP A 197 -16.40 11.23 -8.71
C TRP A 197 -15.69 12.28 -9.56
N GLN A 198 -15.20 13.35 -8.92
CA GLN A 198 -14.25 14.27 -9.52
C GLN A 198 -12.89 14.13 -8.83
N VAL A 199 -11.82 14.04 -9.63
CA VAL A 199 -10.44 13.89 -9.16
C VAL A 199 -9.57 15.01 -9.71
N LYS A 200 -8.63 15.50 -8.91
CA LYS A 200 -7.54 16.37 -9.33
C LYS A 200 -6.20 15.70 -9.04
N PRO A 201 -5.54 15.06 -10.03
CA PRO A 201 -4.31 14.31 -9.80
C PRO A 201 -3.16 15.18 -9.27
N LEU A 202 -2.36 14.63 -8.37
CA LEU A 202 -1.13 15.25 -7.83
C LEU A 202 0.16 14.67 -8.47
N CYS A 203 0.03 13.72 -9.39
CA CYS A 203 1.08 13.22 -10.29
C CYS A 203 0.41 12.66 -11.55
N PRO A 204 1.17 12.39 -12.63
CA PRO A 204 0.63 11.77 -13.83
C PRO A 204 0.03 10.38 -13.54
N LEU A 205 -1.19 10.13 -14.02
CA LEU A 205 -1.89 8.85 -13.89
C LEU A 205 -2.23 8.32 -15.29
N GLU A 206 -1.90 7.07 -15.57
CA GLU A 206 -1.97 6.48 -16.92
C GLU A 206 -2.84 5.23 -16.99
N TYR A 207 -3.24 4.67 -15.85
CA TYR A 207 -3.93 3.38 -15.78
C TYR A 207 -5.10 3.43 -14.83
N ILE A 208 -6.20 2.76 -15.17
CA ILE A 208 -7.39 2.63 -14.33
C ILE A 208 -7.65 1.15 -14.04
N VAL A 209 -8.09 0.85 -12.83
CA VAL A 209 -8.53 -0.47 -12.38
C VAL A 209 -9.93 -0.36 -11.79
N VAL A 210 -10.82 -1.30 -12.11
CA VAL A 210 -12.19 -1.42 -11.56
C VAL A 210 -12.34 -2.80 -10.92
N GLY A 211 -12.99 -2.88 -9.77
CA GLY A 211 -13.22 -4.12 -9.04
C GLY A 211 -13.68 -3.86 -7.60
N ALA A 212 -13.58 -4.85 -6.71
CA ALA A 212 -13.84 -4.66 -5.29
C ALA A 212 -12.55 -4.64 -4.46
N PHE A 213 -12.22 -3.50 -3.85
CA PHE A 213 -10.93 -3.21 -3.21
C PHE A 213 -10.94 -3.51 -1.71
N ARG A 214 -9.80 -3.99 -1.21
CA ARG A 214 -9.63 -4.27 0.23
C ARG A 214 -9.58 -2.96 1.04
N GLY A 215 -10.11 -2.99 2.27
CA GLY A 215 -10.04 -1.89 3.25
C GLY A 215 -9.19 -2.26 4.47
N GLY A 216 -9.09 -1.37 5.47
CA GLY A 216 -8.23 -1.50 6.67
C GLY A 216 -8.54 -2.66 7.64
N GLY A 217 -9.26 -3.68 7.18
CA GLY A 217 -9.74 -4.82 7.96
C GLY A 217 -10.79 -5.66 7.22
N TRP A 218 -11.26 -5.21 6.04
CA TRP A 218 -12.21 -5.94 5.21
C TRP A 218 -11.50 -6.82 4.16
N PRO A 219 -11.97 -8.05 3.92
CA PRO A 219 -13.16 -8.64 4.53
C PRO A 219 -12.97 -9.13 5.96
N SER A 220 -13.98 -8.86 6.79
CA SER A 220 -14.02 -9.29 8.19
C SER A 220 -14.51 -10.74 8.32
N ASN A 221 -15.34 -11.19 7.37
CA ASN A 221 -15.74 -12.57 7.22
C ASN A 221 -14.77 -13.29 6.27
N HIS A 222 -14.43 -14.55 6.58
CA HIS A 222 -13.55 -15.40 5.79
C HIS A 222 -14.23 -16.74 5.46
N SER A 223 -15.52 -16.72 5.18
CA SER A 223 -16.25 -17.89 4.70
C SER A 223 -15.84 -18.24 3.27
N PHE A 224 -15.71 -19.54 2.97
CA PHE A 224 -15.49 -20.05 1.61
C PHE A 224 -16.78 -20.14 0.79
N TRP A 225 -17.94 -20.04 1.45
CA TRP A 225 -19.25 -20.24 0.84
C TRP A 225 -19.88 -18.93 0.39
N ASP A 226 -19.32 -17.83 0.90
CA ASP A 226 -19.82 -16.50 0.63
C ASP A 226 -19.27 -16.03 -0.71
N HIS A 227 -20.15 -15.71 -1.67
CA HIS A 227 -19.76 -15.32 -3.01
C HIS A 227 -20.64 -14.17 -3.49
N GLY A 228 -20.01 -13.06 -3.86
CA GLY A 228 -20.67 -11.89 -4.40
C GLY A 228 -20.30 -11.68 -5.86
N PHE A 229 -21.25 -11.19 -6.65
CA PHE A 229 -20.96 -10.71 -7.99
C PHE A 229 -21.74 -9.43 -8.30
N PHE A 230 -21.18 -8.64 -9.21
CA PHE A 230 -21.72 -7.36 -9.66
C PHE A 230 -21.37 -7.14 -11.12
N TYR A 231 -22.09 -6.23 -11.77
CA TYR A 231 -21.87 -5.91 -13.18
C TYR A 231 -21.46 -4.46 -13.31
N VAL A 232 -20.50 -4.22 -14.20
CA VAL A 232 -20.01 -2.88 -14.52
C VAL A 232 -20.17 -2.60 -16.00
N ASP A 233 -20.45 -1.34 -16.31
CA ASP A 233 -20.59 -0.85 -17.67
C ASP A 233 -20.23 0.65 -17.75
N GLU A 234 -19.99 1.14 -18.98
CA GLU A 234 -19.87 2.55 -19.31
C GLU A 234 -18.83 3.31 -18.45
N ILE A 235 -17.65 2.71 -18.31
CA ILE A 235 -16.51 3.25 -17.56
C ILE A 235 -15.94 4.45 -18.30
N ARG A 236 -15.91 5.60 -17.62
CA ARG A 236 -15.60 6.89 -18.21
C ARG A 236 -14.61 7.67 -17.35
N VAL A 237 -13.65 8.30 -18.03
CA VAL A 237 -12.76 9.31 -17.48
C VAL A 237 -12.75 10.50 -18.44
N ARG A 238 -13.10 11.70 -17.97
CA ARG A 238 -13.18 12.90 -18.82
C ARG A 238 -12.55 14.10 -18.13
N GLU A 239 -11.79 14.91 -18.85
CA GLU A 239 -11.32 16.19 -18.30
C GLU A 239 -12.52 17.14 -18.12
N VAL A 240 -12.62 17.79 -16.97
CA VAL A 240 -13.64 18.80 -16.68
C VAL A 240 -12.94 20.11 -16.33
N GLY A 241 -13.38 21.22 -16.93
CA GLY A 241 -12.65 22.49 -16.87
C GLY A 241 -12.70 23.20 -15.51
N LYS A 242 -13.73 22.96 -14.70
CA LYS A 242 -13.83 23.46 -13.32
C LYS A 242 -14.39 22.35 -12.44
N ALA A 243 -13.72 22.10 -11.32
CA ALA A 243 -14.30 21.35 -10.22
C ALA A 243 -15.55 22.09 -9.72
N ASP A 244 -16.65 21.38 -9.54
CA ASP A 244 -17.66 21.86 -8.62
C ASP A 244 -17.09 21.61 -7.23
N ILE A 245 -16.73 22.69 -6.54
CA ILE A 245 -15.84 22.65 -5.35
C ILE A 245 -16.48 21.84 -4.21
N ASP A 246 -17.78 21.58 -4.29
CA ASP A 246 -18.53 20.79 -3.32
C ASP A 246 -18.42 19.26 -3.55
N HIS A 247 -17.90 18.78 -4.69
CA HIS A 247 -17.82 17.34 -5.04
C HIS A 247 -16.45 16.88 -5.53
N ALA A 248 -15.45 17.77 -5.62
CA ALA A 248 -14.10 17.37 -5.98
C ALA A 248 -13.43 16.68 -4.79
N MET A 249 -13.49 15.35 -4.76
CA MET A 249 -12.61 14.55 -3.93
C MET A 249 -11.16 14.92 -4.29
N ALA A 250 -10.56 15.77 -3.48
CA ALA A 250 -9.11 15.91 -3.41
C ALA A 250 -8.55 14.67 -2.71
N LEU A 251 -8.82 13.49 -3.27
CA LEU A 251 -8.17 12.27 -2.87
C LEU A 251 -6.70 12.40 -3.26
N HIS A 252 -5.83 12.30 -2.27
CA HIS A 252 -4.39 12.19 -2.41
C HIS A 252 -4.04 11.00 -3.30
N PHE A 253 -4.17 11.08 -4.61
CA PHE A 253 -3.44 10.18 -5.48
C PHE A 253 -2.00 10.70 -5.53
N CYS A 254 -1.05 9.77 -5.42
CA CYS A 254 0.41 9.97 -5.39
C CYS A 254 1.03 9.99 -3.98
N LYS A 255 1.05 8.81 -3.33
CA LYS A 255 2.16 8.45 -2.43
C LYS A 255 3.43 8.46 -3.29
N GLU A 256 4.50 9.13 -2.86
CA GLU A 256 5.84 8.77 -3.36
C GLU A 256 5.97 7.26 -3.18
N LYS A 257 6.24 6.49 -4.24
CA LYS A 257 6.68 5.11 -4.06
C LYS A 257 7.83 5.14 -3.07
N GLU A 258 7.69 4.43 -1.95
CA GLU A 258 8.84 4.21 -1.10
C GLU A 258 9.89 3.48 -1.94
N GLU A 259 11.11 4.03 -2.00
CA GLU A 259 12.24 3.34 -2.61
C GLU A 259 12.39 1.98 -1.91
N GLY A 260 11.95 0.90 -2.57
CA GLY A 260 12.00 -0.47 -2.04
C GLY A 260 10.66 -1.21 -1.95
N GLU A 261 9.50 -0.54 -2.04
CA GLU A 261 8.19 -1.23 -2.03
C GLU A 261 7.87 -1.91 -3.38
N ASP A 262 8.55 -1.52 -4.47
CA ASP A 262 8.31 -2.01 -5.84
C ASP A 262 8.80 -3.44 -6.13
N GLU A 263 9.28 -4.18 -5.12
CA GLU A 263 9.80 -5.55 -5.29
C GLU A 263 9.09 -6.63 -4.49
N LEU A 264 8.11 -6.28 -3.66
CA LEU A 264 7.25 -7.27 -3.03
C LEU A 264 6.12 -7.60 -3.98
N THR A 265 6.32 -8.66 -4.79
CA THR A 265 5.28 -9.58 -5.33
C THR A 265 5.78 -10.61 -6.34
N PHE A 266 7.09 -10.78 -6.49
CA PHE A 266 7.60 -11.97 -7.16
C PHE A 266 8.16 -12.93 -6.13
N GLU A 267 7.34 -13.90 -5.74
CA GLU A 267 7.83 -15.02 -4.94
C GLU A 267 8.77 -15.87 -5.78
N ILE A 268 10.04 -15.91 -5.39
CA ILE A 268 11.01 -16.78 -6.03
C ILE A 268 10.93 -18.16 -5.37
N PRO A 269 10.65 -19.23 -6.13
CA PRO A 269 10.74 -20.58 -5.61
C PRO A 269 12.13 -20.84 -5.03
N GLY A 270 12.15 -21.18 -3.74
CA GLY A 270 13.34 -21.48 -2.98
C GLY A 270 14.02 -22.80 -3.39
N ALA A 271 14.74 -23.40 -2.45
CA ALA A 271 15.33 -24.73 -2.62
C ALA A 271 15.34 -25.48 -1.30
N THR A 272 15.18 -26.80 -1.39
CA THR A 272 15.41 -27.71 -0.26
C THR A 272 16.54 -28.67 -0.62
N CYS A 273 17.54 -28.75 0.24
CA CYS A 273 18.68 -29.65 0.10
C CYS A 273 18.67 -30.67 1.23
N TYR A 274 18.88 -31.94 0.92
CA TYR A 274 18.92 -33.01 1.92
C TYR A 274 20.35 -33.47 2.21
N PHE A 275 20.57 -34.00 3.41
CA PHE A 275 21.87 -34.42 3.92
C PHE A 275 21.80 -35.83 4.53
N GLU A 276 22.92 -36.53 4.46
CA GLU A 276 23.12 -37.79 5.18
C GLU A 276 23.16 -37.57 6.70
N SER A 277 22.95 -38.65 7.45
CA SER A 277 22.95 -38.61 8.91
C SER A 277 24.30 -38.16 9.47
N GLY A 278 24.29 -37.18 10.38
CA GLY A 278 25.49 -36.61 10.97
C GLY A 278 26.39 -35.80 10.03
N ASP A 279 26.03 -35.67 8.74
CA ASP A 279 26.86 -35.02 7.72
C ASP A 279 26.33 -33.63 7.32
N SER A 280 27.24 -32.78 6.85
CA SER A 280 27.00 -31.46 6.26
C SER A 280 27.52 -31.33 4.82
N SER A 281 28.09 -32.40 4.24
CA SER A 281 28.55 -32.41 2.87
C SER A 281 27.38 -32.37 1.87
N LEU A 282 27.54 -31.63 0.77
CA LEU A 282 26.51 -31.51 -0.28
C LEU A 282 26.63 -32.65 -1.30
N SER A 283 25.56 -33.45 -1.42
CA SER A 283 25.41 -34.46 -2.48
C SER A 283 25.30 -33.82 -3.87
N ALA A 284 25.34 -34.64 -4.93
CA ALA A 284 25.16 -34.14 -6.30
C ALA A 284 23.75 -33.55 -6.50
N GLU A 285 22.73 -34.16 -5.90
CA GLU A 285 21.33 -33.75 -5.94
C GLU A 285 21.13 -32.42 -5.20
N ALA A 286 21.75 -32.28 -4.02
CA ALA A 286 21.72 -31.03 -3.26
C ALA A 286 22.36 -29.88 -4.05
N ARG A 287 23.50 -30.13 -4.72
CA ARG A 287 24.15 -29.15 -5.60
C ARG A 287 23.26 -28.76 -6.76
N ALA A 288 22.62 -29.72 -7.44
CA ALA A 288 21.69 -29.44 -8.54
C ALA A 288 20.49 -28.58 -8.10
N ALA A 289 19.95 -28.81 -6.89
CA ALA A 289 18.90 -27.97 -6.32
C ALA A 289 19.37 -26.53 -6.08
N LEU A 290 20.58 -26.36 -5.51
CA LEU A 290 21.19 -25.05 -5.30
C LEU A 290 21.52 -24.34 -6.62
N ASP A 291 21.98 -25.06 -7.64
CA ASP A 291 22.27 -24.51 -8.96
C ASP A 291 21.01 -23.94 -9.61
N SER A 292 19.90 -24.69 -9.56
CA SER A 292 18.60 -24.25 -10.06
C SER A 292 18.09 -23.01 -9.34
N PHE A 293 18.18 -22.99 -8.01
CA PHE A 293 17.84 -21.81 -7.21
C PHE A 293 18.72 -20.61 -7.54
N ALA A 294 20.03 -20.83 -7.74
CA ALA A 294 20.96 -19.74 -7.98
C ALA A 294 20.68 -19.00 -9.30
N ILE A 295 20.22 -19.70 -10.34
CA ILE A 295 19.79 -19.09 -11.60
C ILE A 295 18.66 -18.09 -11.33
N ARG A 296 17.58 -18.52 -10.66
CA ARG A 296 16.44 -17.64 -10.32
C ARG A 296 16.85 -16.49 -9.40
N ALA A 297 17.66 -16.77 -8.38
CA ALA A 297 18.11 -15.74 -7.45
C ALA A 297 18.95 -14.66 -8.14
N LYS A 298 19.73 -15.00 -9.18
CA LYS A 298 20.54 -14.05 -9.96
C LYS A 298 19.69 -13.11 -10.82
N GLU A 299 18.56 -13.58 -11.33
CA GLU A 299 17.62 -12.76 -12.11
C GLU A 299 16.97 -11.66 -11.27
N HIS A 300 16.94 -11.85 -9.95
CA HIS A 300 16.34 -10.92 -9.00
C HIS A 300 17.34 -10.50 -7.92
N PRO A 301 18.35 -9.67 -8.24
CA PRO A 301 19.50 -9.42 -7.38
C PRO A 301 19.19 -8.69 -6.07
N LYS A 302 18.03 -8.01 -5.97
CA LYS A 302 17.64 -7.23 -4.80
C LYS A 302 16.80 -8.02 -3.77
N ILE A 303 16.32 -9.21 -4.14
CA ILE A 303 15.54 -10.07 -3.25
C ILE A 303 16.45 -10.74 -2.21
N ALA A 304 15.96 -10.76 -0.96
CA ALA A 304 16.56 -11.46 0.16
C ALA A 304 15.87 -12.81 0.41
N PHE A 305 16.56 -13.67 1.16
CA PHE A 305 16.11 -15.03 1.46
C PHE A 305 16.37 -15.37 2.93
N THR A 306 15.59 -16.30 3.45
CA THR A 306 15.93 -17.04 4.65
C THR A 306 16.57 -18.36 4.26
N ILE A 307 17.56 -18.82 5.03
CA ILE A 307 18.16 -20.15 4.88
C ILE A 307 18.19 -20.84 6.23
N SER A 308 17.42 -21.93 6.38
CA SER A 308 17.25 -22.64 7.65
C SER A 308 17.78 -24.05 7.59
N GLY A 309 18.72 -24.37 8.49
CA GLY A 309 19.25 -25.73 8.65
C GLY A 309 18.46 -26.52 9.68
N HIS A 310 18.15 -27.76 9.35
CA HIS A 310 17.41 -28.69 10.19
C HIS A 310 18.18 -30.01 10.36
N THR A 311 17.93 -30.68 11.48
CA THR A 311 18.41 -32.04 11.76
C THR A 311 17.22 -32.94 12.08
N ASP A 312 17.44 -34.25 11.97
CA ASP A 312 16.57 -35.20 12.65
C ASP A 312 16.85 -35.19 14.15
N SER A 313 16.14 -36.05 14.90
CA SER A 313 16.30 -36.20 16.34
C SER A 313 17.45 -37.13 16.76
N ILE A 314 18.38 -37.50 15.87
CA ILE A 314 19.48 -38.42 16.18
C ILE A 314 20.78 -37.63 16.43
N GLY A 315 21.49 -37.99 17.49
CA GLY A 315 22.69 -37.30 17.95
C GLY A 315 22.39 -36.27 19.05
N ASN A 316 23.38 -35.43 19.36
CA ASN A 316 23.29 -34.44 20.46
C ASN A 316 23.69 -33.01 20.04
N ASN A 317 24.35 -32.84 18.88
CA ASN A 317 24.91 -31.56 18.44
C ASN A 317 24.07 -30.89 17.33
N HIS A 318 22.74 -30.85 17.51
CA HIS A 318 21.79 -30.44 16.47
C HIS A 318 21.98 -28.99 15.98
N GLU A 319 22.23 -28.07 16.91
CA GLU A 319 22.43 -26.65 16.56
C GLU A 319 23.71 -26.44 15.74
N SER A 320 24.81 -27.07 16.17
CA SER A 320 26.09 -26.99 15.46
C SER A 320 26.03 -27.66 14.08
N LEU A 321 25.36 -28.82 13.97
CA LEU A 321 25.20 -29.53 12.71
C LEU A 321 24.28 -28.77 11.74
N SER A 322 23.16 -28.23 12.21
CA SER A 322 22.28 -27.40 11.37
C SER A 322 23.00 -26.15 10.85
N ARG A 323 23.80 -25.48 11.69
CA ARG A 323 24.66 -24.37 11.28
C ARG A 323 25.68 -24.78 10.21
N ALA A 324 26.36 -25.92 10.39
CA ALA A 324 27.34 -26.43 9.43
C ALA A 324 26.71 -26.74 8.05
N ARG A 325 25.47 -27.22 8.02
CA ARG A 325 24.71 -27.45 6.77
C ARG A 325 24.37 -26.17 6.05
N VAL A 326 23.87 -25.15 6.78
CA VAL A 326 23.62 -23.82 6.23
C VAL A 326 24.90 -23.24 5.65
N GLU A 327 26.00 -23.33 6.40
CA GLU A 327 27.32 -22.83 5.97
C GLU A 327 27.82 -23.53 4.70
N SER A 328 27.59 -24.84 4.57
CA SER A 328 27.96 -25.60 3.38
C SER A 328 27.17 -25.15 2.15
N ALA A 329 25.86 -24.95 2.30
CA ALA A 329 25.01 -24.43 1.22
C ALA A 329 25.39 -22.99 0.82
N LEU A 330 25.59 -22.09 1.79
CA LEU A 330 26.03 -20.70 1.53
C LEU A 330 27.38 -20.65 0.85
N SER A 331 28.36 -21.42 1.33
CA SER A 331 29.70 -21.49 0.74
C SER A 331 29.65 -21.98 -0.71
N TYR A 332 28.78 -22.95 -1.01
CA TYR A 332 28.59 -23.44 -2.37
C TYR A 332 27.97 -22.37 -3.28
N LEU A 333 26.89 -21.70 -2.83
CA LEU A 333 26.24 -20.62 -3.58
C LEU A 333 27.17 -19.43 -3.83
N GLU A 334 27.99 -19.07 -2.85
CA GLU A 334 28.98 -17.99 -2.98
C GLU A 334 30.12 -18.39 -3.94
N ALA A 335 30.72 -19.56 -3.75
CA ALA A 335 31.89 -19.98 -4.54
C ALA A 335 31.53 -20.30 -5.99
N GLN A 336 30.46 -21.06 -6.21
CA GLN A 336 30.07 -21.53 -7.55
C GLN A 336 29.22 -20.51 -8.29
N HIS A 337 28.36 -19.78 -7.58
CA HIS A 337 27.39 -18.88 -8.20
C HIS A 337 27.62 -17.41 -7.88
N GLN A 338 28.61 -17.04 -7.07
CA GLN A 338 28.89 -15.64 -6.72
C GLN A 338 27.66 -14.95 -6.11
N LEU A 339 26.79 -15.73 -5.44
CA LEU A 339 25.66 -15.18 -4.70
C LEU A 339 26.14 -14.64 -3.36
N PRO A 340 25.98 -13.33 -3.07
CA PRO A 340 26.49 -12.75 -1.84
C PRO A 340 25.75 -13.28 -0.61
N ARG A 341 26.49 -13.63 0.45
CA ARG A 341 25.93 -14.03 1.76
C ARG A 341 25.00 -12.99 2.37
N LEU A 342 25.22 -11.71 2.06
CA LEU A 342 24.39 -10.57 2.50
C LEU A 342 22.92 -10.66 2.03
N ARG A 343 22.60 -11.58 1.12
CA ARG A 343 21.23 -11.86 0.67
C ARG A 343 20.47 -12.81 1.58
N PHE A 344 21.15 -13.46 2.54
CA PHE A 344 20.58 -14.53 3.33
C PHE A 344 20.56 -14.20 4.82
N VAL A 345 19.42 -14.46 5.47
CA VAL A 345 19.33 -14.57 6.92
C VAL A 345 19.47 -16.04 7.29
N SER A 346 20.52 -16.35 8.04
CA SER A 346 20.86 -17.73 8.42
C SER A 346 20.16 -18.14 9.71
N ILE A 347 19.51 -19.30 9.68
CA ILE A 347 18.74 -19.85 10.79
C ILE A 347 19.25 -21.25 11.11
N SER A 348 19.62 -21.49 12.37
CA SER A 348 20.04 -22.80 12.88
C SER A 348 18.88 -23.41 13.68
N ALA A 349 18.00 -24.15 13.01
CA ALA A 349 16.77 -24.65 13.64
C ALA A 349 16.97 -25.94 14.45
N GLY A 350 18.11 -26.63 14.29
CA GLY A 350 18.34 -27.93 14.95
C GLY A 350 17.20 -28.91 14.68
N THR A 351 16.64 -29.49 15.74
CA THR A 351 15.47 -30.40 15.66
C THR A 351 14.12 -29.67 15.57
N GLY A 352 14.11 -28.34 15.63
CA GLY A 352 12.91 -27.51 15.57
C GLY A 352 12.25 -27.54 14.19
N LYS A 353 10.92 -27.40 14.19
CA LYS A 353 10.06 -27.40 12.99
C LYS A 353 10.34 -28.59 12.04
N PRO A 354 10.13 -29.84 12.51
CA PRO A 354 10.31 -31.02 11.67
C PRO A 354 9.33 -31.01 10.49
N ALA A 355 9.79 -31.43 9.31
CA ALA A 355 8.93 -31.62 8.14
C ALA A 355 8.11 -32.92 8.22
N ALA A 356 8.60 -33.90 8.98
CA ALA A 356 7.91 -35.17 9.23
C ALA A 356 8.27 -35.73 10.62
N GLY A 357 7.50 -36.72 11.11
CA GLY A 357 7.79 -37.37 12.38
C GLY A 357 9.14 -38.13 12.37
N ASN A 358 9.93 -38.03 13.44
CA ASN A 358 11.26 -38.67 13.54
C ASN A 358 11.23 -40.19 13.82
N ALA A 359 10.04 -40.80 13.90
CA ALA A 359 9.89 -42.21 14.24
C ALA A 359 10.43 -43.16 13.16
N THR A 360 10.32 -42.78 11.88
CA THR A 360 10.75 -43.61 10.75
C THR A 360 11.99 -43.03 10.08
N GLU A 361 12.77 -43.86 9.39
CA GLU A 361 13.95 -43.39 8.65
C GLU A 361 13.55 -42.42 7.53
N ALA A 362 12.44 -42.66 6.85
CA ALA A 362 11.91 -41.76 5.84
C ALA A 362 11.59 -40.37 6.42
N GLY A 363 10.96 -40.31 7.60
CA GLY A 363 10.67 -39.05 8.27
C GLY A 363 11.93 -38.32 8.74
N ARG A 364 12.92 -39.06 9.25
CA ARG A 364 14.22 -38.50 9.63
C ARG A 364 14.98 -37.93 8.43
N GLN A 365 15.01 -38.62 7.29
CA GLN A 365 15.62 -38.10 6.06
C GLN A 365 15.02 -36.75 5.65
N LEU A 366 13.69 -36.58 5.73
CA LEU A 366 13.03 -35.31 5.43
C LEU A 366 13.39 -34.18 6.42
N ASN A 367 13.83 -34.52 7.63
CA ASN A 367 14.26 -33.55 8.64
C ASN A 367 15.74 -33.15 8.51
N ARG A 368 16.57 -33.96 7.85
CA ARG A 368 17.98 -33.64 7.57
C ARG A 368 18.10 -32.76 6.34
N ARG A 369 17.70 -31.49 6.45
CA ARG A 369 17.60 -30.58 5.30
C ARG A 369 18.09 -29.16 5.58
N VAL A 370 18.33 -28.44 4.50
CA VAL A 370 18.41 -26.97 4.47
C VAL A 370 17.30 -26.48 3.56
N ASP A 371 16.47 -25.57 4.07
CA ASP A 371 15.45 -24.88 3.29
C ASP A 371 15.91 -23.46 3.00
N ILE A 372 15.82 -23.03 1.75
CA ILE A 372 15.93 -21.64 1.33
C ILE A 372 14.53 -21.18 0.96
N ARG A 373 14.07 -20.07 1.54
CA ARG A 373 12.77 -19.47 1.23
C ARG A 373 12.94 -18.00 0.89
N HIS A 374 12.04 -17.48 0.07
CA HIS A 374 11.87 -16.04 -0.09
C HIS A 374 11.67 -15.37 1.28
N ALA A 375 12.20 -14.17 1.45
CA ALA A 375 12.01 -13.40 2.67
C ALA A 375 11.00 -12.28 2.46
N ASP A 376 10.17 -12.02 3.47
CA ASP A 376 9.18 -10.94 3.48
C ASP A 376 9.80 -9.56 3.77
N PHE A 377 11.14 -9.47 3.81
CA PHE A 377 11.89 -8.28 4.13
C PHE A 377 12.94 -7.99 3.06
N GLY A 378 13.26 -6.71 2.89
CA GLY A 378 14.24 -6.26 1.90
C GLY A 378 15.68 -6.59 2.28
N MET A 379 16.56 -6.57 1.28
CA MET A 379 18.01 -6.71 1.49
C MET A 379 18.58 -5.70 2.52
N PRO A 380 18.16 -4.41 2.56
CA PRO A 380 18.60 -3.50 3.61
C PRO A 380 18.35 -4.04 5.03
N ASN A 381 17.21 -4.71 5.27
CA ASN A 381 16.89 -5.24 6.60
C ASN A 381 17.84 -6.37 7.01
N VAL A 382 18.17 -7.26 6.07
CA VAL A 382 19.13 -8.37 6.28
C VAL A 382 20.50 -7.82 6.64
N ILE A 383 20.97 -6.86 5.86
CA ILE A 383 22.29 -6.25 6.05
C ILE A 383 22.33 -5.49 7.38
N TYR A 384 21.23 -4.83 7.77
CA TYR A 384 21.15 -4.14 9.05
C TYR A 384 21.20 -5.12 10.23
N ARG A 385 20.50 -6.26 10.15
CA ARG A 385 20.62 -7.32 11.15
C ARG A 385 22.07 -7.76 11.31
N GLN A 386 22.78 -8.04 10.21
CA GLN A 386 24.20 -8.41 10.24
C GLN A 386 25.09 -7.31 10.84
N LEU A 387 24.81 -6.04 10.52
CA LEU A 387 25.50 -4.90 11.12
C LEU A 387 25.37 -4.93 12.65
N LEU A 388 24.16 -5.10 13.16
CA LEU A 388 23.90 -5.21 14.60
C LEU A 388 24.61 -6.42 15.22
N GLU A 389 24.61 -7.58 14.56
CA GLU A 389 25.35 -8.76 15.04
C GLU A 389 26.84 -8.48 15.19
N HIS A 390 27.46 -7.85 14.19
CA HIS A 390 28.88 -7.48 14.25
C HIS A 390 29.15 -6.41 15.31
N ALA A 391 28.26 -5.43 15.45
CA ALA A 391 28.40 -4.37 16.44
C ALA A 391 28.31 -4.93 17.87
N LEU A 392 27.30 -5.75 18.16
CA LEU A 392 27.08 -6.38 19.46
C LEU A 392 28.16 -7.41 19.80
N ALA A 393 28.76 -8.06 18.80
CA ALA A 393 29.91 -8.95 18.99
C ALA A 393 31.25 -8.20 19.14
N GLY A 394 31.27 -6.87 19.08
CA GLY A 394 32.49 -6.06 19.16
C GLY A 394 33.37 -6.08 17.91
N ASN A 395 32.91 -6.68 16.81
CA ASN A 395 33.66 -6.76 15.54
C ASN A 395 33.49 -5.48 14.71
N MET A 396 34.12 -4.39 15.15
CA MET A 396 33.96 -3.06 14.55
C MET A 396 34.42 -2.99 13.08
N ALA A 397 35.45 -3.74 12.71
CA ALA A 397 35.94 -3.76 11.33
C ALA A 397 34.86 -4.27 10.37
N GLN A 398 34.21 -5.38 10.74
CA GLN A 398 33.12 -5.95 9.95
C GLN A 398 31.84 -5.11 10.08
N ALA A 399 31.53 -4.56 11.26
CA ALA A 399 30.40 -3.66 11.45
C ALA A 399 30.47 -2.46 10.50
N TYR A 400 31.60 -1.74 10.42
CA TYR A 400 31.74 -0.62 9.48
C TYR A 400 31.70 -1.05 8.01
N LYS A 401 32.24 -2.22 7.68
CA LYS A 401 32.14 -2.77 6.31
C LYS A 401 30.66 -2.98 5.93
N THR A 402 29.90 -3.63 6.80
CA THR A 402 28.46 -3.89 6.60
C THR A 402 27.66 -2.59 6.59
N LEU A 403 27.94 -1.65 7.49
CA LEU A 403 27.30 -0.32 7.53
C LEU A 403 27.51 0.45 6.22
N ASN A 404 28.72 0.42 5.66
CA ASN A 404 28.98 1.08 4.39
C ASN A 404 28.14 0.47 3.26
N ILE A 405 28.03 -0.86 3.18
CA ILE A 405 27.17 -1.53 2.20
C ILE A 405 25.72 -1.09 2.41
N TRP A 406 25.24 -1.13 3.66
CA TRP A 406 23.89 -0.73 4.02
C TRP A 406 23.58 0.72 3.62
N LEU A 407 24.49 1.66 3.87
CA LEU A 407 24.32 3.08 3.50
C LEU A 407 24.17 3.29 1.98
N HIS A 408 24.67 2.39 1.14
CA HIS A 408 24.47 2.47 -0.32
C HIS A 408 23.11 1.95 -0.75
N LEU A 409 22.54 0.98 -0.02
CA LEU A 409 21.31 0.28 -0.40
C LEU A 409 20.05 0.82 0.28
N ALA A 410 20.18 1.25 1.53
CA ALA A 410 19.04 1.66 2.34
C ALA A 410 18.38 2.94 1.78
N PRO A 411 17.06 3.09 1.92
CA PRO A 411 16.38 4.36 1.68
C PRO A 411 16.88 5.44 2.65
N HIS A 412 16.98 6.68 2.19
CA HIS A 412 17.44 7.81 3.01
C HIS A 412 16.68 7.94 4.35
N ARG A 413 15.36 7.68 4.36
CA ARG A 413 14.53 7.71 5.59
C ARG A 413 15.03 6.72 6.65
N GLN A 414 15.47 5.53 6.24
CA GLN A 414 16.06 4.53 7.14
C GLN A 414 17.44 4.95 7.60
N LYS A 415 18.26 5.55 6.71
CA LYS A 415 19.61 6.04 7.07
C LYS A 415 19.60 7.02 8.23
N LEU A 416 18.60 7.89 8.30
CA LEU A 416 18.42 8.79 9.43
C LEU A 416 18.10 8.04 10.73
N LEU A 417 17.16 7.10 10.69
CA LEU A 417 16.76 6.30 11.85
C LEU A 417 17.94 5.54 12.47
N MET A 418 18.85 5.03 11.64
CA MET A 418 20.08 4.37 12.08
C MET A 418 20.96 5.26 12.97
N LEU A 419 20.97 6.58 12.75
CA LEU A 419 21.72 7.51 13.61
C LEU A 419 21.18 7.54 15.05
N LEU A 420 19.90 7.20 15.23
CA LEU A 420 19.18 7.23 16.51
C LEU A 420 19.12 5.87 17.20
N ASP A 421 19.53 4.80 16.51
CA ASP A 421 19.48 3.44 17.03
C ASP A 421 20.46 3.24 18.20
N PRO A 422 20.00 3.00 19.44
CA PRO A 422 20.89 2.84 20.60
C PRO A 422 21.75 1.57 20.51
N ARG A 423 21.32 0.56 19.74
CA ARG A 423 22.06 -0.70 19.57
C ARG A 423 23.38 -0.51 18.81
N LEU A 424 23.55 0.63 18.15
CA LEU A 424 24.77 1.00 17.42
C LEU A 424 25.77 1.83 18.22
N GLU A 425 25.55 2.06 19.53
CA GLU A 425 26.46 2.88 20.34
C GLU A 425 27.96 2.53 20.20
N PRO A 426 28.37 1.24 20.14
CA PRO A 426 29.77 0.88 19.86
C PRO A 426 30.29 1.42 18.53
N VAL A 427 29.45 1.51 17.50
CA VAL A 427 29.80 2.05 16.17
C VAL A 427 29.81 3.59 16.18
N LYS A 428 28.94 4.24 16.97
CA LYS A 428 28.85 5.71 17.06
C LYS A 428 30.07 6.33 17.73
N SER A 429 30.68 5.63 18.68
CA SER A 429 31.88 6.09 19.38
C SER A 429 33.18 6.05 18.55
N GLY A 430 33.17 5.45 17.36
CA GLY A 430 34.36 5.31 16.52
C GLY A 430 34.67 6.54 15.65
N GLN A 431 35.95 6.68 15.26
CA GLN A 431 36.46 7.82 14.48
C GLN A 431 35.81 8.01 13.10
N ARG A 432 35.13 6.98 12.57
CA ARG A 432 34.48 7.01 11.25
C ARG A 432 33.04 7.53 11.31
N TRP A 433 32.47 7.73 12.50
CA TRP A 433 31.05 8.09 12.65
C TRP A 433 30.69 9.44 12.01
N ALA A 434 31.57 10.45 12.10
CA ALA A 434 31.33 11.75 11.47
C ALA A 434 31.13 11.64 9.93
N ALA A 435 31.87 10.73 9.28
CA ALA A 435 31.71 10.48 7.84
C ALA A 435 30.39 9.78 7.53
N VAL A 436 29.89 8.93 8.42
CA VAL A 436 28.57 8.30 8.31
C VAL A 436 27.47 9.35 8.40
N GLN A 437 27.52 10.23 9.42
CA GLN A 437 26.55 11.33 9.57
C GLN A 437 26.51 12.24 8.33
N GLU A 438 27.68 12.54 7.75
CA GLU A 438 27.77 13.31 6.52
C GLU A 438 27.18 12.56 5.31
N ALA A 439 27.41 11.25 5.21
CA ALA A 439 26.80 10.43 4.16
C ALA A 439 25.27 10.40 4.27
N VAL A 440 24.73 10.32 5.49
CA VAL A 440 23.28 10.43 5.71
C VAL A 440 22.76 11.80 5.28
N ARG A 441 23.42 12.89 5.68
CA ARG A 441 23.02 14.26 5.27
C ARG A 441 23.01 14.42 3.75
N LYS A 442 24.06 13.95 3.07
CA LYS A 442 24.14 13.99 1.59
C LYS A 442 23.04 13.20 0.90
N SER A 443 22.49 12.16 1.53
CA SER A 443 21.41 11.37 0.95
C SER A 443 20.09 12.13 0.75
N TYR A 444 19.91 13.29 1.39
CA TYR A 444 18.78 14.19 1.19
C TYR A 444 18.94 15.10 -0.04
N GLY A 445 20.05 15.00 -0.77
CA GLY A 445 20.35 15.83 -1.95
C GLY A 445 19.33 15.71 -3.10
N LYS A 446 18.42 14.73 -3.05
CA LYS A 446 17.34 14.56 -4.04
C LYS A 446 16.19 15.57 -3.89
N TYR A 447 16.05 16.17 -2.71
CA TYR A 447 14.98 17.13 -2.44
C TYR A 447 15.32 18.52 -2.95
N ALA A 448 14.31 19.35 -3.26
CA ALA A 448 14.55 20.73 -3.71
C ALA A 448 15.20 21.58 -2.61
N GLN A 449 14.91 21.27 -1.33
CA GLN A 449 15.56 21.90 -0.18
C GLN A 449 16.22 20.84 0.73
N PRO A 450 17.40 20.29 0.35
CA PRO A 450 18.03 19.16 1.05
C PRO A 450 18.31 19.40 2.53
N GLN A 451 18.79 20.61 2.87
CA GLN A 451 19.10 20.95 4.25
C GLN A 451 17.84 21.05 5.11
N LEU A 452 16.78 21.67 4.58
CA LEU A 452 15.50 21.79 5.27
C LEU A 452 14.87 20.40 5.46
N ALA A 453 14.91 19.56 4.43
CA ALA A 453 14.45 18.18 4.48
C ALA A 453 15.15 17.37 5.58
N PHE A 454 16.48 17.41 5.63
CA PHE A 454 17.25 16.71 6.65
C PHE A 454 16.93 17.20 8.07
N LEU A 455 16.82 18.52 8.27
CA LEU A 455 16.54 19.11 9.57
C LEU A 455 15.15 18.74 10.07
N LEU A 456 14.12 18.87 9.23
CA LEU A 456 12.75 18.53 9.60
C LEU A 456 12.56 17.03 9.82
N ASP A 457 13.19 16.18 9.01
CA ASP A 457 13.09 14.72 9.19
C ASP A 457 13.84 14.26 10.46
N SER A 458 14.96 14.90 10.79
CA SER A 458 15.65 14.70 12.07
C SER A 458 14.76 15.12 13.24
N LEU A 459 14.07 16.25 13.12
CA LEU A 459 13.17 16.73 14.15
C LEU A 459 11.92 15.85 14.30
N TRP A 460 11.39 15.29 13.20
CA TRP A 460 10.37 14.25 13.24
C TRP A 460 10.82 13.06 14.07
N ALA A 461 12.04 12.59 13.83
CA ALA A 461 12.54 11.40 14.52
C ALA A 461 12.74 11.66 16.02
N GLU A 462 13.21 12.86 16.40
CA GLU A 462 13.30 13.28 17.81
C GLU A 462 11.92 13.44 18.47
N ASP A 463 10.97 14.06 17.78
CA ASP A 463 9.58 14.20 18.26
C ASP A 463 8.90 12.84 18.47
N GLN A 464 9.17 11.86 17.62
CA GLN A 464 8.61 10.52 17.73
C GLN A 464 9.38 9.60 18.69
N ARG A 465 10.50 10.05 19.26
CA ARG A 465 11.44 9.23 20.06
C ARG A 465 10.75 8.39 21.14
N HIS A 466 9.91 9.03 21.94
CA HIS A 466 9.20 8.42 23.07
C HIS A 466 7.80 7.91 22.70
N ARG A 467 7.46 7.92 21.41
CA ARG A 467 6.14 7.57 20.88
C ARG A 467 6.28 6.36 19.96
N THR A 468 6.50 6.60 18.67
CA THR A 468 6.47 5.57 17.64
C THR A 468 7.84 5.18 17.10
N LEU A 469 8.91 5.95 17.42
CA LEU A 469 10.24 5.78 16.82
C LEU A 469 10.80 4.37 17.02
N LYS A 470 10.56 3.76 18.19
CA LYS A 470 10.94 2.38 18.51
C LYS A 470 10.58 1.42 17.38
N TYR A 471 9.32 1.44 16.93
CA TYR A 471 8.84 0.56 15.86
C TYR A 471 9.59 0.78 14.55
N TYR A 472 9.90 2.02 14.19
CA TYR A 472 10.66 2.31 12.98
C TYR A 472 12.10 1.81 13.05
N ILE A 473 12.74 1.91 14.22
CA ILE A 473 14.13 1.47 14.43
C ILE A 473 14.21 -0.06 14.51
N GLU A 474 13.26 -0.71 15.17
CA GLU A 474 13.20 -2.17 15.26
C GLU A 474 13.04 -2.79 13.86
N ASN A 475 12.18 -2.21 13.03
CA ASN A 475 11.98 -2.62 11.64
C ASN A 475 13.16 -2.34 10.70
N LEU A 476 14.21 -1.64 11.13
CA LEU A 476 15.45 -1.56 10.35
C LEU A 476 16.12 -2.93 10.23
N ALA A 477 15.99 -3.78 11.25
CA ALA A 477 16.51 -5.14 11.26
C ALA A 477 15.41 -6.14 10.93
N VAL A 478 15.80 -7.31 10.44
CA VAL A 478 14.91 -8.47 10.38
C VAL A 478 14.67 -9.00 11.79
N TYR A 479 13.39 -9.18 12.15
CA TYR A 479 12.95 -9.95 13.30
C TYR A 479 12.35 -11.28 12.85
N LEU A 480 12.83 -12.39 13.41
CA LEU A 480 12.36 -13.73 13.12
C LEU A 480 11.59 -14.27 14.33
N HIS A 481 10.27 -14.09 14.34
CA HIS A 481 9.42 -14.42 15.49
C HIS A 481 9.64 -15.83 16.07
N ASP A 482 9.91 -16.82 15.23
CA ASP A 482 10.10 -18.20 15.67
C ASP A 482 11.50 -18.51 16.25
N TYR A 483 12.44 -17.56 16.15
CA TYR A 483 13.86 -17.77 16.45
C TYR A 483 14.48 -16.68 17.33
N ASP A 484 13.91 -15.48 17.33
CA ASP A 484 14.31 -14.39 18.21
C ASP A 484 13.40 -14.34 19.43
N GLU A 485 13.98 -14.11 20.61
CA GLU A 485 13.20 -13.95 21.85
C GLU A 485 12.35 -12.66 21.80
N VAL A 486 11.22 -12.66 22.50
CA VAL A 486 10.32 -11.49 22.61
C VAL A 486 10.98 -10.34 23.39
N THR A 487 11.84 -10.68 24.35
CA THR A 487 12.74 -9.74 25.01
C THR A 487 14.16 -10.06 24.58
N SER A 488 14.72 -9.30 23.64
CA SER A 488 15.98 -9.67 23.02
C SER A 488 16.95 -8.49 22.90
N LYS A 489 18.18 -8.81 22.50
CA LYS A 489 19.18 -7.81 22.09
C LYS A 489 18.73 -6.94 20.90
N TRP A 490 17.61 -7.27 20.26
CA TRP A 490 17.03 -6.54 19.16
C TRP A 490 16.07 -5.44 19.62
N ASP A 491 15.63 -5.45 20.86
CA ASP A 491 14.64 -4.48 21.33
C ASP A 491 15.27 -3.11 21.52
N VAL A 492 14.47 -2.08 21.28
CA VAL A 492 14.84 -0.69 21.49
C VAL A 492 13.93 -0.10 22.55
N ASP A 493 14.48 0.75 23.42
CA ASP A 493 13.66 1.45 24.40
C ASP A 493 14.07 2.91 24.51
N PHE A 494 13.07 3.76 24.71
CA PHE A 494 13.19 5.21 24.88
C PHE A 494 12.28 5.65 26.02
N PRO A 495 12.56 5.22 27.27
CA PRO A 495 11.74 5.61 28.40
C PRO A 495 11.81 7.12 28.60
N ALA A 496 10.67 7.72 28.94
CA ALA A 496 10.54 9.10 29.38
C ALA A 496 9.30 9.28 30.24
N SER A 497 9.31 10.25 31.15
CA SER A 497 8.13 10.69 31.88
C SER A 497 7.26 11.63 31.03
N ASP A 498 6.00 11.82 31.42
CA ASP A 498 5.10 12.76 30.74
C ASP A 498 5.63 14.21 30.78
N GLU A 499 6.34 14.58 31.86
CA GLU A 499 7.01 15.90 31.96
C GLU A 499 8.17 16.02 30.97
N GLU A 500 8.96 14.96 30.79
CA GLU A 500 10.06 14.94 29.82
C GLU A 500 9.54 15.03 28.38
N ILE A 501 8.45 14.32 28.08
CA ILE A 501 7.78 14.39 26.77
C ILE A 501 7.23 15.79 26.51
N THR A 502 6.56 16.40 27.51
CA THR A 502 6.01 17.75 27.38
C THR A 502 7.11 18.79 27.18
N ALA A 503 8.22 18.69 27.92
CA ALA A 503 9.37 19.57 27.74
C ALA A 503 10.04 19.39 26.36
N ALA A 504 10.10 18.15 25.86
CA ALA A 504 10.60 17.85 24.52
C ALA A 504 9.70 18.45 23.43
N ASP A 505 8.37 18.36 23.56
CA ASP A 505 7.42 18.92 22.61
C ASP A 505 7.58 20.45 22.47
N GLU A 506 7.75 21.17 23.59
CA GLU A 506 8.02 22.61 23.57
C GLU A 506 9.37 22.95 22.93
N ALA A 507 10.42 22.19 23.24
CA ALA A 507 11.73 22.39 22.63
C ALA A 507 11.72 22.11 21.11
N HIS A 508 11.03 21.05 20.68
CA HIS A 508 10.89 20.71 19.26
C HIS A 508 10.05 21.74 18.52
N PHE A 509 8.99 22.26 19.13
CA PHE A 509 8.20 23.35 18.56
C PHE A 509 9.06 24.59 18.31
N LEU A 510 9.82 25.05 19.31
CA LEU A 510 10.73 26.19 19.16
C LEU A 510 11.82 25.95 18.09
N ALA A 511 12.31 24.71 17.97
CA ALA A 511 13.25 24.34 16.92
C ALA A 511 12.61 24.39 15.54
N MET A 512 11.40 23.84 15.38
CA MET A 512 10.62 23.89 14.16
C MET A 512 10.36 25.34 13.73
N GLU A 513 9.94 26.23 14.63
CA GLU A 513 9.68 27.63 14.31
C GLU A 513 10.93 28.36 13.78
N ARG A 514 12.12 28.05 14.33
CA ARG A 514 13.39 28.61 13.85
C ARG A 514 13.75 28.10 12.45
N ILE A 515 13.43 26.84 12.15
CA ILE A 515 13.72 26.18 10.88
C ILE A 515 12.78 26.67 9.78
N VAL A 516 11.47 26.59 10.03
CA VAL A 516 10.40 26.85 9.06
C VAL A 516 10.18 28.36 8.89
N LYS A 517 10.32 29.15 9.97
CA LYS A 517 9.87 30.55 10.06
C LYS A 517 8.34 30.66 9.89
N SER A 518 7.71 31.64 10.52
CA SER A 518 6.25 31.74 10.68
C SER A 518 5.42 31.78 9.38
N GLU A 519 6.04 32.06 8.23
CA GLU A 519 5.33 32.23 6.94
C GLU A 519 5.57 31.10 5.92
N LYS A 520 6.40 30.09 6.22
CA LYS A 520 6.85 29.11 5.21
C LYS A 520 6.58 27.66 5.58
N TRP A 521 5.33 27.31 5.87
CA TRP A 521 4.95 25.91 6.09
C TRP A 521 5.51 24.98 4.98
N PRO A 522 6.23 23.91 5.35
CA PRO A 522 6.99 23.10 4.39
C PRO A 522 6.07 22.39 3.40
N ARG A 523 6.55 22.26 2.16
CA ARG A 523 5.87 21.55 1.07
C ARG A 523 6.44 20.16 0.90
N ILE A 524 5.57 19.17 0.69
CA ILE A 524 5.99 17.77 0.42
C ILE A 524 6.94 17.73 -0.78
N SER A 525 6.66 18.47 -1.85
CA SER A 525 7.51 18.53 -3.04
C SER A 525 8.91 19.10 -2.79
N GLU A 526 9.09 19.90 -1.74
CA GLU A 526 10.35 20.55 -1.41
C GLU A 526 11.23 19.74 -0.48
N VAL A 527 10.61 19.05 0.49
CA VAL A 527 11.31 18.41 1.62
C VAL A 527 11.02 16.92 1.78
N GLY A 528 10.06 16.38 1.05
CA GLY A 528 9.55 15.03 1.21
C GLY A 528 8.44 14.92 2.27
N GLU A 529 7.65 13.85 2.18
CA GLU A 529 6.43 13.68 2.96
C GLU A 529 6.66 13.64 4.48
N ARG A 530 7.59 12.80 4.96
CA ARG A 530 7.87 12.65 6.39
C ARG A 530 8.41 13.93 7.02
N ALA A 531 9.26 14.65 6.29
CA ALA A 531 9.79 15.95 6.71
C ALA A 531 8.69 17.03 6.77
N ALA A 532 7.79 17.09 5.79
CA ALA A 532 6.64 18.00 5.83
C ALA A 532 5.68 17.64 6.98
N LYS A 533 5.43 16.35 7.21
CA LYS A 533 4.62 15.81 8.30
C LYS A 533 5.19 16.15 9.69
N ALA A 534 6.51 16.27 9.80
CA ALA A 534 7.19 16.70 11.03
C ALA A 534 6.59 18.00 11.59
N ALA A 535 6.43 19.01 10.72
CA ALA A 535 5.91 20.31 11.13
C ALA A 535 4.47 20.22 11.65
N PHE A 536 3.64 19.39 11.03
CA PHE A 536 2.29 19.11 11.49
C PHE A 536 2.29 18.44 12.87
N LEU A 537 3.03 17.34 13.04
CA LEU A 537 3.02 16.56 14.29
C LEU A 537 3.50 17.42 15.47
N ILE A 538 4.62 18.12 15.30
CA ILE A 538 5.21 18.97 16.34
C ILE A 538 4.24 20.09 16.74
N ALA A 539 3.64 20.79 15.77
CA ALA A 539 2.64 21.82 16.06
C ALA A 539 1.41 21.23 16.77
N ASN A 540 0.99 20.02 16.39
CA ASN A 540 -0.15 19.33 16.98
C ASN A 540 0.12 18.83 18.42
N HIS A 541 1.38 18.56 18.78
CA HIS A 541 1.79 18.14 20.13
C HIS A 541 1.96 19.29 21.11
N HIS A 542 2.27 20.52 20.67
CA HIS A 542 2.57 21.67 21.55
C HIS A 542 1.39 22.20 22.40
N LEU A 543 0.19 21.61 22.26
CA LEU A 543 -1.04 21.88 23.02
C LEU A 543 -1.53 23.34 23.14
N ASN A 544 -0.93 24.30 22.45
CA ASN A 544 -1.29 25.72 22.54
C ASN A 544 -2.31 26.11 21.46
N THR A 545 -3.51 26.52 21.89
CA THR A 545 -4.61 26.91 20.98
C THR A 545 -4.26 28.07 20.04
N SER A 546 -3.42 29.02 20.46
CA SER A 546 -2.98 30.14 19.61
C SER A 546 -2.04 29.66 18.51
N THR A 547 -1.19 28.68 18.81
CA THR A 547 -0.30 28.03 17.84
C THR A 547 -1.12 27.27 16.79
N LEU A 548 -2.04 26.42 17.22
CA LEU A 548 -2.89 25.65 16.32
C LEU A 548 -3.72 26.59 15.43
N ALA A 549 -4.34 27.62 16.02
CA ALA A 549 -5.12 28.59 15.27
C ALA A 549 -4.28 29.38 14.23
N PHE A 550 -3.01 29.64 14.52
CA PHE A 550 -2.10 30.32 13.59
C PHE A 550 -1.72 29.46 12.38
N TYR A 551 -1.40 28.18 12.61
CA TYR A 551 -0.92 27.29 11.54
C TYR A 551 -2.04 26.61 10.75
N LEU A 552 -3.23 26.45 11.32
CA LEU A 552 -4.34 25.76 10.67
C LEU A 552 -4.73 26.34 9.29
N PRO A 553 -4.81 27.68 9.08
CA PRO A 553 -5.04 28.25 7.74
C PRO A 553 -3.91 27.96 6.75
N GLN A 554 -2.65 27.93 7.23
CA GLN A 554 -1.49 27.63 6.38
C GLN A 554 -1.52 26.16 5.95
N LEU A 555 -1.79 25.24 6.89
CA LEU A 555 -1.93 23.83 6.62
C LEU A 555 -3.08 23.57 5.63
N LYS A 556 -4.23 24.22 5.81
CA LYS A 556 -5.34 24.17 4.84
C LYS A 556 -4.91 24.59 3.44
N GLN A 557 -4.18 25.69 3.34
CA GLN A 557 -3.65 26.19 2.08
C GLN A 557 -2.69 25.17 1.43
N ARG A 558 -1.85 24.50 2.22
CA ARG A 558 -0.99 23.41 1.72
C ARG A 558 -1.79 22.20 1.26
N CYS A 559 -2.85 21.81 1.95
CA CYS A 559 -3.75 20.74 1.49
C CYS A 559 -4.39 21.09 0.14
N LEU A 560 -4.88 22.32 -0.03
CA LEU A 560 -5.44 22.80 -1.30
C LEU A 560 -4.41 22.81 -2.45
N GLU A 561 -3.14 23.01 -2.13
CA GLU A 561 -2.01 22.95 -3.07
C GLU A 561 -1.56 21.50 -3.36
N GLY A 562 -2.06 20.50 -2.62
CA GLY A 562 -1.59 19.11 -2.70
C GLY A 562 -0.25 18.87 -1.99
N GLU A 563 0.16 19.80 -1.13
CA GLU A 563 1.45 19.84 -0.44
C GLU A 563 1.34 19.45 1.05
N ALA A 564 0.17 18.95 1.47
CA ALA A 564 -0.10 18.38 2.79
C ALA A 564 -1.31 17.42 2.74
N GLU A 565 -1.44 16.51 3.71
CA GLU A 565 -2.59 15.60 3.80
C GLU A 565 -3.80 16.23 4.50
N TRP A 566 -4.99 15.95 3.99
CA TRP A 566 -6.24 16.44 4.60
C TRP A 566 -6.47 15.84 5.99
N LEU A 567 -5.96 14.65 6.25
CA LEU A 567 -5.99 14.05 7.60
C LEU A 567 -5.24 14.93 8.60
N TRP A 568 -4.11 15.53 8.20
CA TRP A 568 -3.34 16.42 9.09
C TRP A 568 -4.16 17.66 9.46
N TYR A 569 -4.87 18.24 8.47
CA TYR A 569 -5.77 19.36 8.70
C TYR A 569 -6.94 18.98 9.63
N ALA A 570 -7.62 17.87 9.35
CA ALA A 570 -8.74 17.39 10.16
C ALA A 570 -8.33 17.14 11.60
N THR A 571 -7.19 16.48 11.82
CA THR A 571 -6.62 16.24 13.15
C THR A 571 -6.31 17.54 13.89
N MET A 572 -5.65 18.49 13.24
CA MET A 572 -5.31 19.78 13.87
C MET A 572 -6.56 20.62 14.18
N TYR A 573 -7.56 20.61 13.28
CA TYR A 573 -8.83 21.29 13.48
C TYR A 573 -9.55 20.74 14.71
N ASP A 574 -9.77 19.42 14.75
CA ASP A 574 -10.48 18.80 15.86
C ASP A 574 -9.70 18.96 17.17
N ARG A 575 -8.37 18.83 17.15
CA ARG A 575 -7.53 19.07 18.34
C ARG A 575 -7.72 20.48 18.89
N LEU A 576 -7.78 21.50 18.03
CA LEU A 576 -8.05 22.88 18.41
C LEU A 576 -9.45 23.05 19.01
N GLN A 577 -10.47 22.39 18.45
CA GLN A 577 -11.83 22.42 19.00
C GLN A 577 -11.87 21.78 20.39
N VAL A 578 -11.30 20.59 20.55
CA VAL A 578 -11.25 19.89 21.84
C VAL A 578 -10.55 20.71 22.92
N GLN A 579 -9.45 21.39 22.59
CA GLN A 579 -8.74 22.27 23.54
C GLN A 579 -9.53 23.53 23.92
N LYS A 580 -10.49 23.94 23.07
CA LYS A 580 -11.45 25.00 23.38
C LYS A 580 -12.71 24.47 24.07
N GLU A 581 -12.73 23.19 24.43
CA GLU A 581 -13.90 22.50 25.00
C GLU A 581 -15.12 22.53 24.06
N LEU A 582 -14.87 22.55 22.74
CA LEU A 582 -15.89 22.50 21.70
C LEU A 582 -15.97 21.09 21.09
N PRO A 583 -17.15 20.68 20.59
CA PRO A 583 -17.27 19.47 19.81
C PRO A 583 -16.34 19.48 18.58
N GLN A 584 -15.87 18.30 18.19
CA GLN A 584 -15.00 18.11 17.03
C GLN A 584 -15.80 17.87 15.75
N ARG A 585 -15.21 18.17 14.59
CA ARG A 585 -15.92 18.05 13.31
C ARG A 585 -15.66 16.73 12.59
N TYR A 586 -14.42 16.28 12.53
CA TYR A 586 -14.03 15.16 11.66
C TYR A 586 -13.84 13.84 12.41
N GLY A 587 -14.05 13.82 13.74
CA GLY A 587 -14.00 12.61 14.56
C GLY A 587 -12.59 12.05 14.74
N THR A 588 -11.55 12.89 14.75
CA THR A 588 -10.15 12.43 14.84
C THR A 588 -9.62 12.33 16.28
N GLN A 589 -10.35 12.86 17.27
CA GLN A 589 -9.94 12.91 18.66
C GLN A 589 -10.77 11.94 19.52
N TYR A 590 -10.06 11.25 20.39
CA TYR A 590 -10.65 10.34 21.37
C TYR A 590 -10.24 10.77 22.77
N ARG A 591 -11.04 10.43 23.78
CA ARG A 591 -10.72 10.63 25.19
C ARG A 591 -10.80 9.30 25.92
N ARG A 592 -9.97 9.14 26.94
CA ARG A 592 -10.03 7.97 27.81
C ARG A 592 -11.22 8.11 28.76
N VAL A 593 -12.01 7.04 28.91
CA VAL A 593 -13.10 6.99 29.89
C VAL A 593 -12.50 6.69 31.28
N GLU A 594 -12.90 7.45 32.29
CA GLU A 594 -12.37 7.29 33.64
C GLU A 594 -12.77 5.92 34.22
N GLY A 595 -11.77 5.13 34.62
CA GLY A 595 -11.99 3.78 35.15
C GLY A 595 -12.06 2.67 34.09
N GLU A 596 -11.94 3.00 32.80
CA GLU A 596 -11.93 2.02 31.71
C GLU A 596 -10.60 2.06 30.93
N GLU A 597 -10.28 0.94 30.27
CA GLU A 597 -9.15 0.85 29.33
C GLU A 597 -9.55 1.32 27.92
N GLU A 598 -10.83 1.58 27.69
CA GLU A 598 -11.37 1.98 26.39
C GLU A 598 -11.28 3.50 26.16
N TYR A 599 -11.14 3.86 24.89
CA TYR A 599 -11.18 5.22 24.41
C TYR A 599 -12.52 5.48 23.74
N GLU A 600 -13.18 6.56 24.11
CA GLU A 600 -14.41 7.00 23.46
C GLU A 600 -14.15 8.18 22.54
N LEU A 601 -14.94 8.27 21.48
CA LEU A 601 -14.90 9.39 20.54
C LEU A 601 -15.31 10.69 21.25
N PHE A 602 -14.52 11.75 21.09
CA PHE A 602 -14.90 13.06 21.64
C PHE A 602 -16.18 13.58 20.96
N PRO A 603 -17.08 14.30 21.68
CA PRO A 603 -18.35 14.77 21.11
C PRO A 603 -18.22 15.43 19.73
N LEU A 604 -19.09 15.03 18.80
CA LEU A 604 -19.14 15.55 17.44
C LEU A 604 -19.96 16.85 17.37
N GLU A 605 -19.56 17.79 16.51
CA GLU A 605 -20.35 18.99 16.18
C GLU A 605 -21.73 18.60 15.66
N ASP A 606 -21.79 17.55 14.82
CA ASP A 606 -23.01 16.95 14.32
C ASP A 606 -22.71 15.49 13.88
N VAL A 607 -23.43 14.53 14.45
CA VAL A 607 -23.22 13.09 14.23
C VAL A 607 -23.70 12.66 12.84
N ASP A 608 -24.70 13.35 12.28
CA ASP A 608 -25.28 13.01 10.98
C ASP A 608 -24.46 13.62 9.82
N MET A 609 -23.67 14.65 10.10
CA MET A 609 -22.85 15.35 9.11
C MET A 609 -21.38 14.90 9.07
N VAL A 610 -20.88 14.18 10.08
CA VAL A 610 -19.46 13.81 10.20
C VAL A 610 -18.92 13.08 8.98
N ASP A 611 -19.66 12.11 8.46
CA ASP A 611 -19.23 11.32 7.30
C ASP A 611 -19.17 12.22 6.05
N ARG A 612 -20.13 13.13 5.87
CA ARG A 612 -20.11 14.11 4.77
C ARG A 612 -18.89 15.02 4.84
N TRP A 613 -18.57 15.57 6.02
CA TRP A 613 -17.39 16.41 6.19
C TRP A 613 -16.08 15.65 5.97
N ARG A 614 -16.03 14.37 6.34
CA ARG A 614 -14.86 13.51 6.08
C ARG A 614 -14.73 13.18 4.60
N ASP A 615 -15.84 12.96 3.91
CA ASP A 615 -15.87 12.71 2.47
C ASP A 615 -15.44 13.93 1.65
N GLU A 616 -15.84 15.15 2.06
CA GLU A 616 -15.33 16.41 1.49
C GLU A 616 -13.79 16.49 1.52
N LEU A 617 -13.17 15.85 2.51
CA LEU A 617 -11.72 15.80 2.69
C LEU A 617 -11.07 14.52 2.14
N GLY A 618 -11.86 13.57 1.61
CA GLY A 618 -11.38 12.27 1.13
C GLY A 618 -10.90 11.32 2.23
N LEU A 619 -11.43 11.43 3.45
CA LEU A 619 -11.03 10.62 4.63
C LEU A 619 -11.87 9.35 4.82
N GLY A 620 -12.93 9.17 4.03
CA GLY A 620 -13.90 8.09 4.17
C GLY A 620 -14.72 8.18 5.46
N ALA A 621 -15.74 7.32 5.57
CA ALA A 621 -16.63 7.29 6.73
C ALA A 621 -15.86 7.09 8.05
N LEU A 622 -16.41 7.65 9.14
CA LEU A 622 -15.86 7.47 10.48
C LEU A 622 -16.12 6.04 10.96
N GLU A 623 -15.08 5.36 11.41
CA GLU A 623 -15.20 4.06 12.07
C GLU A 623 -15.92 4.24 13.42
N ARG A 624 -17.21 3.88 13.44
CA ARG A 624 -18.02 3.83 14.66
C ARG A 624 -17.79 2.46 15.31
N GLN A 625 -16.95 2.38 16.34
CA GLN A 625 -16.93 1.21 17.22
C GLN A 625 -18.33 1.05 17.82
N ASN A 626 -18.86 -0.17 17.85
CA ASN A 626 -20.21 -0.52 18.32
C ASN A 626 -20.54 0.16 19.66
N GLN A 627 -21.12 1.36 19.59
CA GLN A 627 -21.77 1.98 20.73
C GLN A 627 -22.96 1.09 21.06
N LYS A 628 -22.87 0.32 22.14
CA LYS A 628 -24.07 -0.26 22.76
C LYS A 628 -24.99 0.92 23.04
N GLN A 629 -26.02 1.09 22.22
CA GLN A 629 -27.14 1.96 22.53
C GLN A 629 -27.71 1.48 23.85
N GLY A 630 -27.44 2.23 24.92
CA GLY A 630 -28.21 2.16 26.15
C GLY A 630 -29.60 2.68 25.81
N ASP A 631 -30.45 1.77 25.37
CA ASP A 631 -31.87 2.03 25.19
C ASP A 631 -32.42 2.38 26.58
N ALA A 632 -32.71 3.66 26.80
CA ALA A 632 -33.48 4.11 27.94
C ALA A 632 -34.91 3.59 27.76
N GLY A 633 -35.12 2.34 28.19
CA GLY A 633 -36.43 1.72 28.27
C GLY A 633 -37.34 2.57 29.14
N GLN A 634 -38.39 3.12 28.51
CA GLN A 634 -39.62 3.46 29.19
C GLN A 634 -40.15 2.20 29.89
N GLY A 635 -40.30 2.29 31.22
CA GLY A 635 -40.87 1.26 32.08
C GLY A 635 -40.93 1.73 33.51
#